data_AF-A0A9D8B9K1-F1
#
_entry.id   AF-A0A9D8B9K1-F1
#
_cell.length_a   1.000
_cell.length_b   1.000
_cell.length_c   1.000
_cell.angle_alpha   90.00
_cell.angle_beta   90.00
_cell.angle_gamma   90.00
#
_symmetry.space_group_name_H-M   'P 1'
#
loop_
_entity.id
_entity.type
_entity.pdbx_description
1 polymer ?
#
loop_
_entity_poly.entity_id
_entity_poly.type
_entity_poly.pdbx_seq_one_letter_code
_entity_poly.pdbx_strand_id
1 'polypeptide(L)'
;MENFEAFKEKILRDYPRLALESKFKFACHNGVACFGKCCANVNIFLTPYDVLRMKKALGISSTEFLEKHTLTLVMEENQMPLVILKMREDKEKKCPFVSDEGCTIYHDRPWSCRMYPLGLASSKTSTGTGEEFCFIVGEDSLCQGFKEDRDWTVAAWMKDQDVGTYNRGSESYIQFTLHPHFVGKKDLGPAKVQMLYRTLYDLDAFRKMLFESSFFDRFEVKKETIEKLRTDDEALLEFAIKFLKFALFHEDTMVIRDEEMEKQAKALGYKVE
;
A
#
# COMPACT_ATOMS: atom_id res chain seq x y z
N MET A 1 -22.37 0.68 -4.15
CA MET A 1 -21.59 1.12 -5.32
C MET A 1 -22.00 2.52 -5.81
N GLU A 2 -23.29 2.85 -5.92
CA GLU A 2 -23.76 4.18 -6.35
C GLU A 2 -23.14 5.37 -5.58
N ASN A 3 -22.91 5.21 -4.27
CA ASN A 3 -22.33 6.26 -3.44
C ASN A 3 -20.82 6.51 -3.70
N PHE A 4 -20.07 5.52 -4.20
CA PHE A 4 -18.63 5.67 -4.45
C PHE A 4 -18.34 6.39 -5.76
N GLU A 5 -19.03 6.01 -6.85
CA GLU A 5 -18.88 6.72 -8.13
C GLU A 5 -19.39 8.16 -8.03
N ALA A 6 -20.53 8.38 -7.36
CA ALA A 6 -21.02 9.74 -7.11
C ALA A 6 -20.02 10.58 -6.27
N PHE A 7 -19.37 9.98 -5.28
CA PHE A 7 -18.34 10.66 -4.49
C PHE A 7 -17.09 10.98 -5.32
N LYS A 8 -16.65 10.05 -6.17
CA LYS A 8 -15.52 10.25 -7.08
C LYS A 8 -15.82 11.37 -8.09
N GLU A 9 -17.00 11.36 -8.69
CA GLU A 9 -17.45 12.44 -9.59
C GLU A 9 -17.49 13.79 -8.87
N LYS A 10 -18.01 13.82 -7.63
CA LYS A 10 -18.02 15.03 -6.79
C LYS A 10 -16.61 15.56 -6.53
N ILE A 11 -15.64 14.71 -6.19
CA ILE A 11 -14.24 15.13 -6.03
C ILE A 11 -13.69 15.73 -7.32
N LEU A 12 -13.89 15.06 -8.45
CA LEU A 12 -13.34 15.49 -9.74
C LEU A 12 -13.95 16.80 -10.25
N ARG A 13 -15.22 17.07 -9.91
CA ARG A 13 -15.96 18.24 -10.39
C ARG A 13 -15.92 19.42 -9.42
N ASP A 14 -16.10 19.17 -8.13
CA ASP A 14 -16.47 20.21 -7.16
C ASP A 14 -15.32 20.59 -6.20
N TYR A 15 -14.29 19.75 -6.04
CA TYR A 15 -13.20 20.04 -5.11
C TYR A 15 -12.14 20.95 -5.74
N PRO A 16 -11.63 21.96 -5.00
CA PRO A 16 -10.50 22.76 -5.45
C PRO A 16 -9.28 21.90 -5.75
N ARG A 17 -8.69 22.10 -6.93
CA ARG A 17 -7.45 21.43 -7.32
C ARG A 17 -6.27 22.19 -6.73
N LEU A 18 -5.56 21.54 -5.81
CA LEU A 18 -4.37 22.09 -5.18
C LEU A 18 -3.13 21.59 -5.90
N ALA A 19 -2.32 22.54 -6.37
CA ALA A 19 -0.98 22.30 -6.86
C ALA A 19 0.02 22.26 -5.70
N LEU A 20 1.28 21.90 -5.98
CA LEU A 20 2.33 21.80 -4.98
C LEU A 20 2.59 23.11 -4.20
N GLU A 21 2.40 24.26 -4.85
CA GLU A 21 2.56 25.60 -4.24
C GLU A 21 1.28 26.13 -3.58
N SER A 22 0.15 25.44 -3.72
CA SER A 22 -1.10 25.85 -3.09
C SER A 22 -0.96 25.83 -1.57
N LYS A 23 -1.49 26.88 -0.93
CA LYS A 23 -1.39 27.09 0.51
C LYS A 23 -2.65 26.62 1.24
N PHE A 24 -2.46 26.13 2.47
CA PHE A 24 -3.54 25.82 3.40
C PHE A 24 -3.05 25.95 4.85
N LYS A 25 -3.98 26.11 5.79
CA LYS A 25 -3.69 26.16 7.22
C LYS A 25 -4.06 24.85 7.89
N PHE A 26 -3.15 24.29 8.67
CA PHE A 26 -3.42 23.07 9.42
C PHE A 26 -2.40 22.77 10.52
N ALA A 27 -2.86 22.39 11.70
CA ALA A 27 -2.05 21.66 12.66
C ALA A 27 -2.88 20.66 13.47
N CYS A 28 -2.31 19.49 13.77
CA CYS A 28 -2.94 18.47 14.61
C CYS A 28 -1.96 18.08 15.72
N HIS A 29 -2.31 18.39 16.97
CA HIS A 29 -1.51 18.10 18.16
C HIS A 29 -2.42 17.97 19.39
N ASN A 30 -1.88 17.51 20.51
CA ASN A 30 -2.61 17.24 21.76
C ASN A 30 -3.35 18.46 22.37
N GLY A 31 -2.99 19.68 21.97
CA GLY A 31 -3.68 20.91 22.37
C GLY A 31 -4.97 21.18 21.58
N VAL A 32 -5.19 20.50 20.45
CA VAL A 32 -6.39 20.66 19.63
C VAL A 32 -7.53 19.85 20.24
N ALA A 33 -8.70 20.46 20.45
CA ALA A 33 -9.83 19.83 21.16
C ALA A 33 -10.38 18.55 20.50
N CYS A 34 -10.09 18.32 19.22
CA CYS A 34 -10.46 17.10 18.50
C CYS A 34 -9.32 16.09 18.34
N PHE A 35 -8.17 16.30 18.98
CA PHE A 35 -7.01 15.41 18.86
C PHE A 35 -7.36 13.96 19.19
N GLY A 36 -6.89 13.02 18.37
CA GLY A 36 -7.16 11.59 18.50
C GLY A 36 -8.59 11.15 18.14
N LYS A 37 -9.57 12.06 18.04
CA LYS A 37 -10.98 11.69 17.77
C LYS A 37 -11.21 11.14 16.36
N CYS A 38 -10.48 11.64 15.37
CA CYS A 38 -10.56 11.14 13.99
C CYS A 38 -9.82 9.81 13.78
N CYS A 39 -9.00 9.38 14.75
CA CYS A 39 -8.30 8.09 14.71
C CYS A 39 -9.22 6.95 15.19
N ALA A 40 -10.46 6.92 14.69
CA ALA A 40 -11.49 5.98 15.09
C ALA A 40 -12.54 5.83 13.98
N ASN A 41 -13.09 4.62 13.83
CA ASN A 41 -14.18 4.31 12.88
C ASN A 41 -13.90 4.76 11.42
N VAL A 42 -12.68 4.53 10.95
CA VAL A 42 -12.26 4.80 9.56
C VAL A 42 -11.83 3.53 8.85
N ASN A 43 -11.91 3.51 7.52
CA ASN A 43 -11.36 2.43 6.70
C ASN A 43 -9.97 2.84 6.21
N ILE A 44 -8.93 2.15 6.69
CA ILE A 44 -7.54 2.36 6.27
C ILE A 44 -7.11 1.13 5.49
N PHE A 45 -7.03 1.27 4.18
CA PHE A 45 -6.44 0.26 3.31
C PHE A 45 -4.92 0.37 3.38
N LEU A 46 -4.27 -0.78 3.58
CA LEU A 46 -2.82 -0.88 3.73
C LEU A 46 -2.22 -1.40 2.43
N THR A 47 -1.19 -0.74 1.96
CA THR A 47 -0.30 -1.28 0.94
C THR A 47 0.68 -2.28 1.56
N PRO A 48 1.37 -3.12 0.76
CA PRO A 48 2.47 -3.94 1.25
C PRO A 48 3.56 -3.13 1.97
N TYR A 49 3.87 -1.91 1.47
CA TYR A 49 4.86 -1.03 2.10
C TYR A 49 4.37 -0.52 3.46
N ASP A 50 3.08 -0.22 3.61
CA ASP A 50 2.51 0.13 4.92
C ASP A 50 2.65 -1.03 5.91
N VAL A 51 2.30 -2.26 5.51
CA VAL A 51 2.44 -3.44 6.38
C VAL A 51 3.90 -3.65 6.80
N LEU A 52 4.84 -3.54 5.86
CA LEU A 52 6.28 -3.62 6.12
C LEU A 52 6.71 -2.61 7.20
N ARG A 53 6.33 -1.33 7.05
CA ARG A 53 6.72 -0.27 7.97
C ARG A 53 6.08 -0.45 9.34
N MET A 54 4.79 -0.77 9.37
CA MET A 54 4.02 -0.91 10.61
C MET A 54 4.49 -2.13 11.43
N LYS A 55 4.75 -3.28 10.81
CA LYS A 55 5.28 -4.44 11.55
C LYS A 55 6.64 -4.13 12.18
N LYS A 56 7.50 -3.37 11.47
CA LYS A 56 8.84 -3.00 11.94
C LYS A 56 8.76 -2.06 13.13
N ALA A 57 7.86 -1.08 13.09
CA ALA A 57 7.62 -0.17 14.22
C ALA A 57 7.13 -0.90 15.47
N LEU A 58 6.39 -2.00 15.29
CA LEU A 58 5.88 -2.84 16.38
C LEU A 58 6.86 -3.92 16.83
N GLY A 59 7.92 -4.18 16.06
CA GLY A 59 8.89 -5.23 16.35
C GLY A 59 8.33 -6.65 16.22
N ILE A 60 7.33 -6.86 15.36
CA ILE A 60 6.68 -8.16 15.13
C ILE A 60 6.83 -8.62 13.67
N SER A 61 6.51 -9.89 13.40
CA SER A 61 6.51 -10.43 12.04
C SER A 61 5.31 -9.92 11.21
N SER A 62 5.41 -9.99 9.88
CA SER A 62 4.28 -9.71 8.99
C SER A 62 3.11 -10.64 9.24
N THR A 63 3.38 -11.93 9.50
CA THR A 63 2.35 -12.92 9.82
C THR A 63 1.56 -12.49 11.05
N GLU A 64 2.27 -12.16 12.14
CA GLU A 64 1.65 -11.73 13.39
C GLU A 64 0.90 -10.40 13.23
N PHE A 65 1.47 -9.45 12.48
CA PHE A 65 0.81 -8.17 12.20
C PHE A 65 -0.50 -8.36 11.44
N LEU A 66 -0.48 -9.16 10.36
CA LEU A 66 -1.65 -9.40 9.53
C LEU A 66 -2.76 -10.09 10.33
N GLU A 67 -2.42 -11.10 11.14
CA GLU A 67 -3.38 -11.82 11.98
C GLU A 67 -4.01 -10.94 13.07
N LYS A 68 -3.20 -10.13 13.77
CA LYS A 68 -3.68 -9.36 14.93
C LYS A 68 -4.32 -8.02 14.55
N HIS A 69 -3.81 -7.38 13.51
CA HIS A 69 -4.11 -5.97 13.23
C HIS A 69 -4.82 -5.75 11.91
N THR A 70 -5.13 -6.77 11.11
CA THR A 70 -5.76 -6.55 9.81
C THR A 70 -7.01 -7.40 9.58
N LEU A 71 -7.82 -6.95 8.62
CA LEU A 71 -8.89 -7.71 7.99
C LEU A 71 -8.54 -7.82 6.50
N THR A 72 -8.57 -9.02 5.96
CA THR A 72 -8.27 -9.26 4.54
C THR A 72 -9.53 -9.60 3.78
N LEU A 73 -9.76 -8.89 2.68
CA LEU A 73 -10.82 -9.14 1.71
C LEU A 73 -10.20 -9.41 0.34
N VAL A 74 -10.97 -10.01 -0.56
CA VAL A 74 -10.59 -10.15 -1.97
C VAL A 74 -11.63 -9.42 -2.79
N MET A 75 -11.19 -8.51 -3.67
CA MET A 75 -12.07 -7.78 -4.57
C MET A 75 -12.69 -8.75 -5.58
N GLU A 76 -14.01 -8.72 -5.73
CA GLU A 76 -14.68 -9.57 -6.71
C GLU A 76 -14.31 -9.17 -8.15
N GLU A 77 -14.06 -7.88 -8.39
CA GLU A 77 -13.88 -7.36 -9.74
C GLU A 77 -12.52 -7.68 -10.36
N ASN A 78 -11.46 -7.75 -9.56
CA ASN A 78 -10.09 -7.94 -10.06
C ASN A 78 -9.25 -8.90 -9.22
N GLN A 79 -9.87 -9.55 -8.22
CA GLN A 79 -9.24 -10.53 -7.33
C GLN A 79 -8.02 -10.02 -6.56
N MET A 80 -7.88 -8.70 -6.43
CA MET A 80 -6.84 -8.12 -5.62
C MET A 80 -7.16 -8.31 -4.13
N PRO A 81 -6.19 -8.77 -3.32
CA PRO A 81 -6.33 -8.76 -1.88
C PRO A 81 -6.33 -7.31 -1.37
N LEU A 82 -7.35 -6.98 -0.59
CA LEU A 82 -7.46 -5.73 0.16
C LEU A 82 -7.17 -6.02 1.62
N VAL A 83 -6.08 -5.44 2.12
CA VAL A 83 -5.72 -5.50 3.54
C VAL A 83 -6.19 -4.22 4.20
N ILE A 84 -7.02 -4.33 5.24
CA ILE A 84 -7.62 -3.21 5.94
C ILE A 84 -7.13 -3.24 7.39
N LEU A 85 -6.73 -2.10 7.94
CA LEU A 85 -6.39 -2.01 9.36
C LEU A 85 -7.64 -2.31 10.22
N LYS A 86 -7.53 -3.31 11.11
CA LYS A 86 -8.59 -3.70 12.03
C LYS A 86 -8.68 -2.69 13.17
N MET A 87 -9.82 -2.00 13.27
CA MET A 87 -10.15 -1.14 14.40
C MET A 87 -10.47 -1.96 15.65
N ARG A 88 -10.30 -1.36 16.83
CA ARG A 88 -10.66 -1.99 18.11
C ARG A 88 -12.16 -2.32 18.16
N GLU A 89 -12.49 -3.38 18.89
CA GLU A 89 -13.87 -3.80 19.14
C GLU A 89 -14.50 -3.02 20.32
N ASP A 90 -14.28 -1.71 20.33
CA ASP A 90 -14.91 -0.77 21.27
C ASP A 90 -16.01 0.05 20.58
N LYS A 91 -16.82 0.77 21.36
CA LYS A 91 -17.96 1.56 20.85
C LYS A 91 -17.54 2.59 19.80
N GLU A 92 -16.34 3.15 19.95
CA GLU A 92 -15.83 4.21 19.08
C GLU A 92 -15.05 3.66 17.88
N LYS A 93 -14.72 2.36 17.88
CA LYS A 93 -13.85 1.68 16.93
C LYS A 93 -12.50 2.40 16.80
N LYS A 94 -11.84 2.67 17.92
CA LYS A 94 -10.54 3.38 17.91
C LYS A 94 -9.48 2.60 17.11
N CYS A 95 -8.57 3.33 16.48
CA CYS A 95 -7.35 2.77 15.92
C CYS A 95 -6.56 2.03 17.01
N PRO A 96 -6.04 0.82 16.76
CA PRO A 96 -5.28 0.08 17.77
C PRO A 96 -4.03 0.83 18.26
N PHE A 97 -3.50 1.76 17.45
CA PHE A 97 -2.29 2.50 17.74
C PHE A 97 -2.52 3.92 18.26
N VAL A 98 -3.78 4.36 18.47
CA VAL A 98 -4.03 5.67 19.10
C VAL A 98 -4.05 5.53 20.62
N SER A 99 -3.39 6.47 21.28
CA SER A 99 -3.36 6.71 22.72
C SER A 99 -3.73 8.16 23.02
N ASP A 100 -3.86 8.52 24.30
CA ASP A 100 -4.12 9.90 24.72
C ASP A 100 -2.96 10.86 24.36
N GLU A 101 -1.75 10.33 24.19
CA GLU A 101 -0.57 11.07 23.72
C GLU A 101 -0.47 11.15 22.19
N GLY A 102 -1.35 10.43 21.46
CA GLY A 102 -1.36 10.37 20.00
C GLY A 102 -1.07 8.98 19.45
N CYS A 103 -0.69 8.91 18.17
CA CYS A 103 -0.39 7.65 17.50
C CYS A 103 0.96 7.09 17.96
N THR A 104 0.97 5.88 18.51
CA THR A 104 2.18 5.22 19.04
C THR A 104 3.17 4.81 17.96
N ILE A 105 2.73 4.70 16.70
CA ILE A 105 3.56 4.42 15.53
C ILE A 105 3.59 5.60 14.56
N TYR A 106 3.52 6.84 15.08
CA TYR A 106 3.33 8.04 14.23
C TYR A 106 4.30 8.07 13.03
N HIS A 107 5.60 7.85 13.24
CA HIS A 107 6.59 7.89 12.15
C HIS A 107 6.48 6.77 11.12
N ASP A 108 5.74 5.69 11.41
CA ASP A 108 5.52 4.54 10.53
C ASP A 108 4.04 4.35 10.16
N ARG A 109 3.20 5.36 10.45
CA ARG A 109 1.78 5.35 10.12
C ARG A 109 1.56 5.18 8.60
N PRO A 110 0.45 4.55 8.20
CA PRO A 110 0.17 4.27 6.79
C PRO A 110 0.03 5.54 5.95
N TRP A 111 0.23 5.38 4.64
CA TRP A 111 0.18 6.47 3.66
C TRP A 111 -1.10 7.32 3.76
N SER A 112 -2.27 6.69 3.95
CA SER A 112 -3.55 7.40 4.07
C SER A 112 -3.60 8.34 5.28
N CYS A 113 -3.06 7.92 6.43
CA CYS A 113 -2.96 8.77 7.63
C CYS A 113 -1.93 9.89 7.48
N ARG A 114 -0.95 9.71 6.61
CA ARG A 114 0.14 10.66 6.34
C ARG A 114 -0.29 11.75 5.36
N MET A 115 -1.17 11.39 4.43
CA MET A 115 -1.73 12.32 3.46
C MET A 115 -2.71 13.31 4.11
N TYR A 116 -3.55 12.87 5.04
CA TYR A 116 -4.51 13.73 5.72
C TYR A 116 -3.84 14.99 6.30
N PRO A 117 -4.35 16.21 6.05
CA PRO A 117 -5.68 16.52 5.52
C PRO A 117 -5.78 16.55 3.99
N LEU A 118 -4.70 16.24 3.27
CA LEU A 118 -4.73 16.17 1.82
C LEU A 118 -5.21 14.79 1.33
N GLY A 119 -5.89 14.80 0.19
CA GLY A 119 -6.23 13.65 -0.61
C GLY A 119 -5.62 13.78 -1.99
N LEU A 120 -5.32 12.66 -2.63
CA LEU A 120 -4.81 12.61 -3.99
C LEU A 120 -5.91 12.11 -4.91
N ALA A 121 -6.18 12.85 -5.98
CA ALA A 121 -7.09 12.44 -7.05
C ALA A 121 -6.33 12.39 -8.38
N SER A 122 -6.71 11.46 -9.24
CA SER A 122 -6.24 11.39 -10.62
C SER A 122 -7.45 11.42 -11.54
N SER A 123 -7.51 12.39 -12.45
CA SER A 123 -8.58 12.46 -13.45
C SER A 123 -8.25 11.53 -14.62
N LYS A 124 -8.21 10.21 -14.42
CA LYS A 124 -8.00 9.28 -15.55
C LYS A 124 -9.12 9.50 -16.58
N THR A 125 -8.77 10.07 -17.73
CA THR A 125 -9.61 10.03 -18.93
C THR A 125 -9.50 8.63 -19.56
N SER A 126 -10.46 8.24 -20.40
CA SER A 126 -10.45 6.98 -21.16
C SER A 126 -9.19 6.77 -22.03
N THR A 127 -8.35 7.80 -22.19
CA THR A 127 -7.09 7.82 -22.93
C THR A 127 -5.84 7.72 -22.05
N GLY A 128 -5.98 7.65 -20.72
CA GLY A 128 -4.85 7.41 -19.79
C GLY A 128 -3.99 8.64 -19.45
N THR A 129 -4.37 9.85 -19.85
CA THR A 129 -3.58 11.10 -19.69
C THR A 129 -4.16 12.05 -18.64
N GLY A 130 -4.54 11.52 -17.47
CA GLY A 130 -5.14 12.32 -16.40
C GLY A 130 -4.12 13.11 -15.60
N GLU A 131 -4.43 14.36 -15.23
CA GLU A 131 -3.64 15.12 -14.26
C GLU A 131 -3.93 14.63 -12.83
N GLU A 132 -2.87 14.44 -12.04
CA GLU A 132 -2.97 14.23 -10.60
C GLU A 132 -3.04 15.57 -9.87
N PHE A 133 -3.93 15.69 -8.89
CA PHE A 133 -4.04 16.89 -8.07
C PHE A 133 -4.37 16.54 -6.62
N CYS A 134 -3.96 17.43 -5.71
CA CYS A 134 -4.33 17.33 -4.31
C CYS A 134 -5.64 18.07 -4.03
N PHE A 135 -6.37 17.63 -3.01
CA PHE A 135 -7.55 18.31 -2.48
C PHE A 135 -7.59 18.17 -0.96
N ILE A 136 -8.40 18.97 -0.26
CA ILE A 136 -8.59 18.85 1.19
C ILE A 136 -9.67 17.80 1.49
N VAL A 137 -9.33 16.81 2.31
CA VAL A 137 -10.20 15.74 2.78
C VAL A 137 -10.95 16.23 4.02
N GLY A 138 -12.24 16.52 3.85
CA GLY A 138 -13.16 16.84 4.93
C GLY A 138 -13.68 18.27 4.86
N GLU A 139 -14.86 18.46 5.44
CA GLU A 139 -15.44 19.77 5.69
C GLU A 139 -14.89 20.31 7.01
N ASP A 140 -14.56 21.61 7.07
CA ASP A 140 -13.92 22.33 8.17
C ASP A 140 -14.58 22.15 9.57
N SER A 141 -15.80 21.59 9.63
CA SER A 141 -16.61 21.50 10.83
C SER A 141 -16.16 20.41 11.82
N LEU A 142 -15.59 19.29 11.34
CA LEU A 142 -15.23 18.14 12.20
C LEU A 142 -13.79 18.22 12.72
N CYS A 143 -12.86 18.67 11.88
CA CYS A 143 -11.45 18.76 12.24
C CYS A 143 -11.10 20.18 12.68
N GLN A 144 -10.86 20.37 13.97
CA GLN A 144 -10.47 21.68 14.51
C GLN A 144 -9.03 22.07 14.13
N GLY A 145 -8.24 21.16 13.56
CA GLY A 145 -6.88 21.46 13.11
C GLY A 145 -6.80 22.48 11.97
N PHE A 146 -7.86 22.68 11.19
CA PHE A 146 -7.95 23.74 10.18
C PHE A 146 -8.11 25.14 10.77
N LYS A 147 -8.41 25.25 12.07
CA LYS A 147 -8.52 26.54 12.79
C LYS A 147 -7.18 27.01 13.36
N GLU A 148 -6.16 26.17 13.31
CA GLU A 148 -4.81 26.50 13.75
C GLU A 148 -4.09 27.40 12.74
N ASP A 149 -3.16 28.23 13.20
CA ASP A 149 -2.50 29.26 12.38
C ASP A 149 -1.26 28.78 11.63
N ARG A 150 -0.95 27.48 11.64
CA ARG A 150 0.22 26.95 10.94
C ARG A 150 -0.04 26.90 9.43
N ASP A 151 0.69 27.71 8.69
CA ASP A 151 0.67 27.74 7.23
C ASP A 151 1.51 26.62 6.60
N TRP A 152 0.96 26.03 5.53
CA TRP A 152 1.62 25.03 4.70
C TRP A 152 1.48 25.37 3.23
N THR A 153 2.44 24.91 2.43
CA THR A 153 2.20 24.54 1.02
C THR A 153 1.98 23.04 0.93
N VAL A 154 1.31 22.56 -0.12
CA VAL A 154 1.17 21.12 -0.39
C VAL A 154 2.54 20.42 -0.42
N ALA A 155 3.54 21.02 -1.08
CA ALA A 155 4.91 20.48 -1.13
C ALA A 155 5.56 20.41 0.26
N ALA A 156 5.41 21.46 1.08
CA ALA A 156 5.96 21.49 2.43
C ALA A 156 5.31 20.42 3.32
N TRP A 157 4.00 20.22 3.20
CA TRP A 157 3.27 19.17 3.90
C TRP A 157 3.76 17.78 3.49
N MET A 158 3.82 17.49 2.19
CA MET A 158 4.31 16.20 1.69
C MET A 158 5.72 15.88 2.18
N LYS A 159 6.59 16.90 2.28
CA LYS A 159 7.95 16.75 2.80
C LYS A 159 7.96 16.50 4.31
N ASP A 160 7.25 17.33 5.09
CA ASP A 160 7.16 17.20 6.55
C ASP A 160 6.57 15.85 6.96
N GLN A 161 5.55 15.43 6.22
CA GLN A 161 4.91 14.14 6.41
C GLN A 161 5.68 13.01 5.72
N ASP A 162 6.88 13.18 5.15
CA ASP A 162 7.68 12.10 4.51
C ASP A 162 6.90 11.25 3.47
N VAL A 163 5.94 11.86 2.77
CA VAL A 163 5.12 11.18 1.75
C VAL A 163 5.98 10.66 0.60
N GLY A 164 7.02 11.41 0.22
CA GLY A 164 7.90 11.03 -0.88
C GLY A 164 8.62 9.70 -0.68
N THR A 165 9.00 9.36 0.55
CA THR A 165 9.63 8.07 0.86
C THR A 165 8.63 6.92 0.72
N TYR A 166 7.41 7.10 1.21
CA TYR A 166 6.35 6.12 1.06
C TYR A 166 5.96 5.91 -0.40
N ASN A 167 5.84 6.98 -1.18
CA ASN A 167 5.55 6.89 -2.61
C ASN A 167 6.62 6.06 -3.34
N ARG A 168 7.91 6.31 -3.06
CA ARG A 168 9.01 5.50 -3.64
C ARG A 168 8.93 4.03 -3.22
N GLY A 169 8.71 3.76 -1.93
CA GLY A 169 8.57 2.39 -1.42
C GLY A 169 7.33 1.64 -1.93
N SER A 170 6.36 2.36 -2.49
CA SER A 170 5.11 1.79 -3.02
C SER A 170 5.06 1.80 -4.55
N GLU A 171 6.03 2.39 -5.23
CA GLU A 171 6.00 2.64 -6.68
C GLU A 171 5.87 1.34 -7.48
N SER A 172 6.73 0.36 -7.20
CA SER A 172 6.68 -0.95 -7.86
C SER A 172 5.35 -1.66 -7.62
N TYR A 173 4.77 -1.52 -6.41
CA TYR A 173 3.45 -2.09 -6.10
C TYR A 173 2.33 -1.39 -6.88
N ILE A 174 2.35 -0.05 -6.95
CA ILE A 174 1.38 0.71 -7.73
C ILE A 174 1.41 0.26 -9.20
N GLN A 175 2.60 0.19 -9.81
CA GLN A 175 2.75 -0.28 -11.19
C GLN A 175 2.27 -1.73 -11.36
N PHE A 176 2.55 -2.59 -10.38
CA PHE A 176 2.03 -3.96 -10.36
C PHE A 176 0.49 -4.00 -10.36
N THR A 177 -0.17 -3.16 -9.55
CA THR A 177 -1.65 -3.10 -9.52
C THR A 177 -2.27 -2.53 -10.81
N LEU A 178 -1.51 -1.75 -11.58
CA LEU A 178 -1.93 -1.21 -12.88
C LEU A 178 -1.71 -2.18 -14.05
N HIS A 179 -1.17 -3.37 -13.79
CA HIS A 179 -0.94 -4.37 -14.82
C HIS A 179 -2.25 -4.70 -15.58
N PRO A 180 -2.23 -4.88 -16.92
CA PRO A 180 -3.43 -5.13 -17.73
C PRO A 180 -4.29 -6.31 -17.28
N HIS A 181 -3.72 -7.27 -16.54
CA HIS A 181 -4.48 -8.37 -15.94
C HIS A 181 -5.53 -7.86 -14.94
N PHE A 182 -5.15 -6.98 -14.02
CA PHE A 182 -6.05 -6.41 -13.02
C PHE A 182 -6.99 -5.36 -13.60
N VAL A 183 -6.46 -4.48 -14.46
CA VAL A 183 -7.28 -3.46 -15.15
C VAL A 183 -8.34 -4.13 -16.03
N GLY A 184 -7.98 -5.21 -16.71
CA GLY A 184 -8.87 -6.03 -17.52
C GLY A 184 -9.75 -6.99 -16.73
N LYS A 185 -9.73 -6.92 -15.38
CA LYS A 185 -10.60 -7.74 -14.50
C LYS A 185 -10.49 -9.24 -14.76
N LYS A 186 -9.28 -9.72 -15.07
CA LYS A 186 -9.04 -11.14 -15.34
C LYS A 186 -8.99 -11.92 -14.03
N ASP A 187 -9.52 -13.14 -14.09
CA ASP A 187 -9.54 -14.10 -12.99
C ASP A 187 -8.14 -14.73 -12.81
N LEU A 188 -7.58 -14.61 -11.60
CA LEU A 188 -6.37 -15.27 -11.14
C LEU A 188 -6.65 -16.67 -10.55
N GLY A 189 -7.84 -16.88 -10.00
CA GLY A 189 -8.20 -18.06 -9.23
C GLY A 189 -7.64 -18.05 -7.80
N PRO A 190 -8.26 -18.80 -6.87
CA PRO A 190 -7.99 -18.68 -5.43
C PRO A 190 -6.55 -19.00 -5.03
N ALA A 191 -5.90 -19.97 -5.70
CA ALA A 191 -4.51 -20.33 -5.40
C ALA A 191 -3.54 -19.19 -5.72
N LYS A 192 -3.73 -18.49 -6.85
CA LYS A 192 -2.88 -17.37 -7.24
C LYS A 192 -3.15 -16.12 -6.38
N VAL A 193 -4.39 -15.90 -5.95
CA VAL A 193 -4.73 -14.83 -4.99
C VAL A 193 -4.04 -15.08 -3.64
N GLN A 194 -4.05 -16.31 -3.14
CA GLN A 194 -3.32 -16.68 -1.93
C GLN A 194 -1.81 -16.48 -2.10
N MET A 195 -1.24 -16.89 -3.24
CA MET A 195 0.18 -16.65 -3.55
C MET A 195 0.50 -15.15 -3.57
N LEU A 196 -0.33 -14.33 -4.22
CA LEU A 196 -0.21 -12.88 -4.28
C LEU A 196 -0.21 -12.27 -2.87
N TYR A 197 -1.20 -12.63 -2.05
CA TYR A 197 -1.32 -12.14 -0.68
C TYR A 197 -0.08 -12.48 0.17
N ARG A 198 0.33 -13.76 0.21
CA ARG A 198 1.47 -14.19 1.02
C ARG A 198 2.79 -13.59 0.54
N THR A 199 2.94 -13.41 -0.77
CA THR A 199 4.18 -12.88 -1.35
C THR A 199 4.34 -11.37 -1.12
N LEU A 200 3.24 -10.60 -1.21
CA LEU A 200 3.31 -9.15 -1.02
C LEU A 200 3.19 -8.72 0.45
N TYR A 201 2.24 -9.29 1.19
CA TYR A 201 1.89 -8.79 2.52
C TYR A 201 2.59 -9.56 3.63
N ASP A 202 2.76 -10.89 3.48
CA ASP A 202 3.40 -11.74 4.48
C ASP A 202 4.89 -11.98 4.17
N LEU A 203 5.67 -10.89 4.16
CA LEU A 203 7.08 -10.90 3.77
C LEU A 203 7.95 -11.86 4.59
N ASP A 204 7.67 -12.07 5.88
CA ASP A 204 8.41 -13.03 6.69
C ASP A 204 8.14 -14.48 6.25
N ALA A 205 6.88 -14.82 5.90
CA ALA A 205 6.57 -16.12 5.31
C ALA A 205 7.15 -16.28 3.91
N PHE A 206 7.15 -15.22 3.10
CA PHE A 206 7.79 -15.23 1.78
C PHE A 206 9.30 -15.44 1.90
N ARG A 207 9.98 -14.71 2.80
CA ARG A 207 11.41 -14.91 3.11
C ARG A 207 11.65 -16.36 3.49
N LYS A 208 10.87 -16.89 4.43
CA LYS A 208 10.98 -18.29 4.87
C LYS A 208 10.89 -19.25 3.68
N MET A 209 9.92 -19.05 2.79
CA MET A 209 9.76 -19.86 1.58
C MET A 209 11.00 -19.81 0.68
N LEU A 210 11.59 -18.63 0.46
CA LEU A 210 12.79 -18.50 -0.37
C LEU A 210 13.99 -19.27 0.21
N PHE A 211 14.20 -19.21 1.53
CA PHE A 211 15.40 -19.75 2.17
C PHE A 211 15.27 -21.19 2.70
N GLU A 212 14.04 -21.67 2.92
CA GLU A 212 13.77 -23.03 3.42
C GLU A 212 13.25 -23.98 2.32
N SER A 213 13.24 -23.54 1.07
CA SER A 213 12.91 -24.38 -0.10
C SER A 213 14.05 -24.42 -1.11
N SER A 214 13.86 -25.18 -2.19
CA SER A 214 14.80 -25.25 -3.31
C SER A 214 14.69 -24.04 -4.26
N PHE A 215 14.20 -22.88 -3.80
CA PHE A 215 13.94 -21.72 -4.66
C PHE A 215 15.21 -21.25 -5.36
N PHE A 216 16.31 -21.07 -4.62
CA PHE A 216 17.58 -20.59 -5.16
C PHE A 216 18.36 -21.64 -5.97
N ASP A 217 17.93 -22.91 -5.93
CA ASP A 217 18.44 -23.95 -6.83
C ASP A 217 17.77 -23.85 -8.21
N ARG A 218 16.51 -23.40 -8.25
CA ARG A 218 15.67 -23.32 -9.45
C ARG A 218 15.75 -21.99 -10.18
N PHE A 219 16.09 -20.91 -9.49
CA PHE A 219 16.18 -19.57 -10.08
C PHE A 219 17.59 -18.99 -9.96
N GLU A 220 18.02 -18.29 -11.01
CA GLU A 220 19.26 -17.53 -10.95
C GLU A 220 19.06 -16.24 -10.16
N VAL A 221 19.69 -16.18 -8.98
CA VAL A 221 19.73 -15.00 -8.13
C VAL A 221 21.18 -14.75 -7.72
N LYS A 222 21.67 -13.52 -7.91
CA LYS A 222 23.04 -13.14 -7.53
C LYS A 222 23.22 -13.31 -6.01
N LYS A 223 24.39 -13.81 -5.58
CA LYS A 223 24.72 -14.01 -4.16
C LYS A 223 24.50 -12.75 -3.33
N GLU A 224 24.90 -11.58 -3.85
CA GLU A 224 24.69 -10.28 -3.22
C GLU A 224 23.20 -9.97 -2.97
N THR A 225 22.33 -10.33 -3.92
CA THR A 225 20.88 -10.19 -3.76
C THR A 225 20.38 -11.15 -2.69
N ILE A 226 20.80 -12.42 -2.72
CA ILE A 226 20.41 -13.42 -1.71
C ILE A 226 20.76 -12.92 -0.29
N GLU A 227 21.97 -12.40 -0.07
CA GLU A 227 22.36 -11.87 1.23
C GLU A 227 21.49 -10.68 1.66
N LYS A 228 21.14 -9.77 0.74
CA LYS A 228 20.22 -8.65 1.05
C LYS A 228 18.83 -9.14 1.46
N LEU A 229 18.27 -10.13 0.76
CA LEU A 229 16.92 -10.66 1.02
C LEU A 229 16.77 -11.27 2.43
N ARG A 230 17.88 -11.62 3.10
CA ARG A 230 17.86 -12.14 4.47
C ARG A 230 17.42 -11.11 5.50
N THR A 231 17.76 -9.84 5.31
CA THR A 231 17.64 -8.81 6.36
C THR A 231 17.00 -7.51 5.89
N ASP A 232 16.87 -7.29 4.59
CA ASP A 232 16.30 -6.07 4.01
C ASP A 232 14.88 -6.35 3.49
N ASP A 233 13.88 -5.90 4.26
CA ASP A 233 12.46 -6.06 3.92
C ASP A 233 12.07 -5.28 2.66
N GLU A 234 12.70 -4.12 2.40
CA GLU A 234 12.38 -3.33 1.20
C GLU A 234 12.90 -4.04 -0.05
N ALA A 235 14.14 -4.53 0.00
CA ALA A 235 14.69 -5.36 -1.06
C ALA A 235 13.87 -6.65 -1.27
N LEU A 236 13.35 -7.23 -0.19
CA LEU A 236 12.49 -8.41 -0.26
C LEU A 236 11.14 -8.11 -0.92
N LEU A 237 10.51 -6.96 -0.61
CA LEU A 237 9.26 -6.55 -1.24
C LEU A 237 9.45 -6.30 -2.76
N GLU A 238 10.53 -5.63 -3.14
CA GLU A 238 10.86 -5.43 -4.56
C GLU A 238 11.09 -6.77 -5.28
N PHE A 239 11.78 -7.71 -4.63
CA PHE A 239 11.98 -9.06 -5.16
C PHE A 239 10.65 -9.85 -5.25
N ALA A 240 9.75 -9.68 -4.27
CA ALA A 240 8.43 -10.28 -4.26
C ALA A 240 7.60 -9.83 -5.48
N ILE A 241 7.59 -8.53 -5.77
CA ILE A 241 6.90 -7.97 -6.94
C ILE A 241 7.50 -8.50 -8.24
N LYS A 242 8.83 -8.56 -8.33
CA LYS A 242 9.55 -9.15 -9.47
C LYS A 242 9.16 -10.62 -9.69
N PHE A 243 9.17 -11.43 -8.63
CA PHE A 243 8.77 -12.83 -8.70
C PHE A 243 7.31 -13.01 -9.11
N LEU A 244 6.40 -12.17 -8.62
CA LEU A 244 4.98 -12.25 -8.98
C LEU A 244 4.70 -11.88 -10.44
N LYS A 245 5.43 -10.93 -11.02
CA LYS A 245 5.33 -10.61 -12.45
C LYS A 245 5.63 -11.84 -13.32
N PHE A 246 6.69 -12.58 -12.97
CA PHE A 246 6.96 -13.88 -13.56
C PHE A 246 5.83 -14.87 -13.29
N ALA A 247 5.51 -15.16 -12.02
CA ALA A 247 4.65 -16.27 -11.65
C ALA A 247 3.17 -16.08 -12.03
N LEU A 248 2.68 -14.84 -12.13
CA LEU A 248 1.29 -14.53 -12.42
C LEU A 248 1.05 -14.13 -13.87
N PHE A 249 1.99 -13.40 -14.47
CA PHE A 249 1.82 -12.78 -15.79
C PHE A 249 2.75 -13.34 -16.86
N HIS A 250 3.62 -14.28 -16.50
CA HIS A 250 4.59 -14.92 -17.38
C HIS A 250 5.56 -13.91 -18.00
N GLU A 251 5.80 -12.80 -17.30
CA GLU A 251 6.79 -11.81 -17.70
C GLU A 251 8.21 -12.35 -17.48
N ASP A 252 9.09 -12.06 -18.43
CA ASP A 252 10.50 -12.44 -18.36
C ASP A 252 11.26 -11.55 -17.36
N THR A 253 11.01 -11.82 -16.08
CA THR A 253 11.60 -11.11 -14.96
C THR A 253 12.49 -12.03 -14.12
N MET A 254 12.42 -13.34 -14.31
CA MET A 254 13.16 -14.33 -13.53
C MET A 254 13.82 -15.33 -14.47
N VAL A 255 15.09 -15.65 -14.23
CA VAL A 255 15.84 -16.64 -15.01
C VAL A 255 15.76 -17.99 -14.31
N ILE A 256 15.31 -19.02 -15.02
CA ILE A 256 15.15 -20.39 -14.52
C ILE A 256 16.46 -21.15 -14.75
N ARG A 257 16.98 -21.84 -13.72
CA ARG A 257 18.15 -22.71 -13.81
C ARG A 257 17.82 -24.18 -14.00
N ASP A 258 16.64 -24.59 -13.55
CA ASP A 258 16.17 -25.97 -13.64
C ASP A 258 15.61 -26.25 -15.04
N GLU A 259 16.32 -27.06 -15.83
CA GLU A 259 15.97 -27.36 -17.23
C GLU A 259 14.57 -27.98 -17.39
N GLU A 260 14.12 -28.77 -16.41
CA GLU A 260 12.81 -29.42 -16.46
C GLU A 260 11.70 -28.40 -16.16
N MET A 261 11.92 -27.54 -15.17
CA MET A 261 11.05 -26.41 -14.87
C MET A 261 11.00 -25.42 -16.05
N GLU A 262 12.12 -25.19 -16.72
CA GLU A 262 12.20 -24.32 -17.89
C GLU A 262 11.36 -24.85 -19.05
N LYS A 263 11.46 -26.16 -19.34
CA LYS A 263 10.60 -26.82 -20.34
C LYS A 263 9.12 -26.71 -19.97
N GLN A 264 8.77 -26.92 -18.70
CA GLN A 264 7.38 -26.79 -18.23
C GLN A 264 6.88 -25.34 -18.34
N ALA A 265 7.70 -24.35 -17.99
CA ALA A 265 7.36 -22.94 -18.12
C ALA A 265 7.15 -22.55 -19.59
N LYS A 266 8.04 -22.97 -20.50
CA LYS A 266 7.88 -22.77 -21.95
C LYS A 266 6.60 -23.40 -22.47
N ALA A 267 6.26 -24.61 -22.02
CA ALA A 267 4.99 -25.27 -22.37
C ALA A 267 3.75 -24.53 -21.86
N LEU A 268 3.86 -23.80 -20.74
CA LEU A 268 2.81 -22.94 -20.18
C LEU A 268 2.80 -21.52 -20.78
N GLY A 269 3.61 -21.26 -21.81
CA GLY A 269 3.65 -20.01 -22.55
C GLY A 269 4.49 -18.90 -21.90
N TYR A 270 5.42 -19.25 -21.01
CA TYR A 270 6.38 -18.30 -20.48
C TYR A 270 7.40 -17.92 -21.56
N LYS A 271 7.71 -16.63 -21.65
CA LYS A 271 8.88 -16.15 -22.39
C LYS A 271 10.07 -16.32 -21.44
N VAL A 272 10.84 -17.37 -21.64
CA VAL A 272 12.05 -17.67 -20.85
C VAL A 272 13.22 -17.63 -21.83
N GLU A 273 14.07 -16.62 -21.70
CA GLU A 273 15.34 -16.49 -22.42
C GLU A 273 16.51 -17.05 -21.60
#